data_AF-A0A1Z4RN29-F1
#
_entry.id   AF-A0A1Z4RN29-F1
#
_cell.length_a   1.000
_cell.length_b   1.000
_cell.length_c   1.000
_cell.angle_alpha   90.00
_cell.angle_beta   90.00
_cell.angle_gamma   90.00
#
_symmetry.space_group_name_H-M   'P 1'
#
loop_
_entity.id
_entity.type
_entity.pdbx_description
1 polymer ?
#
loop_
_entity_poly.entity_id
_entity_poly.type
_entity_poly.pdbx_seq_one_letter_code
_entity_poly.pdbx_strand_id
1 'polypeptide(L)' 'MILVTHDLGIVRLLAPQLLVMQNGFIVESGLTDKVLDDTQQLVNSVLVN' A
#
# COMPACT_ATOMS: atom_id res chain seq x y z
N MET A 1 12.76 0.58 -10.96
CA MET A 1 12.45 -0.76 -10.43
C MET A 1 11.01 -0.74 -9.95
N ILE A 2 10.19 -1.70 -10.37
CA ILE A 2 8.80 -1.83 -9.91
C ILE A 2 8.72 -3.16 -9.15
N LEU A 3 8.35 -3.09 -7.87
CA LEU A 3 8.15 -4.24 -7.00
C LEU A 3 6.66 -4.40 -6.74
N VAL A 4 6.09 -5.56 -7.04
CA VAL A 4 4.70 -5.89 -6.73
C VAL A 4 4.72 -7.04 -5.73
N THR A 5 4.30 -6.75 -4.50
CA THR A 5 4.26 -7.73 -3.42
C THR A 5 3.15 -7.36 -2.44
N HIS A 6 2.63 -8.36 -1.75
CA HIS A 6 1.71 -8.17 -0.63
C HIS A 6 2.42 -8.12 0.73
N ASP A 7 3.75 -8.29 0.75
CA ASP A 7 4.56 -8.19 1.97
C ASP A 7 5.01 -6.74 2.21
N LEU A 8 4.38 -6.08 3.18
CA LEU A 8 4.66 -4.68 3.54
C LEU A 8 6.05 -4.50 4.19
N GLY A 9 6.62 -5.56 4.78
CA GLY A 9 7.96 -5.52 5.36
C GLY A 9 9.03 -5.34 4.30
N ILE A 10 8.88 -6.04 3.16
CA ILE A 10 9.79 -5.90 2.01
C ILE A 10 9.63 -4.53 1.35
N VAL A 11 8.39 -4.03 1.23
CA VAL A 11 8.10 -2.72 0.65
C VAL A 11 8.80 -1.60 1.43
N ARG A 12 8.76 -1.65 2.77
CA ARG A 12 9.38 -0.63 3.64
C ARG A 12 10.90 -0.53 3.47
N LEU A 13 11.55 -1.63 3.09
CA LEU A 13 13.01 -1.68 2.92
C LEU A 13 13.47 -1.29 1.51
N LEU A 14 12.64 -1.55 0.49
CA LEU A 14 13.07 -1.51 -0.91
C LEU A 14 12.38 -0.43 -1.75
N ALA A 15 11.22 0.07 -1.32
CA ALA A 15 10.42 1.02 -2.08
C ALA A 15 10.30 2.36 -1.34
N PRO A 16 10.79 3.48 -1.92
CA PRO A 16 10.60 4.81 -1.33
C PRO A 16 9.20 5.39 -1.58
N GLN A 17 8.50 4.89 -2.62
CA GLN A 17 7.13 5.26 -2.95
C GLN A 17 6.28 4.00 -3.07
N LEU A 18 5.05 4.09 -2.57
CA LEU A 18 4.09 3.01 -2.53
C LEU A 18 2.82 3.43 -3.28
N LEU A 19 2.26 2.47 -4.01
CA LEU A 19 1.01 2.60 -4.73
C LEU A 19 0.13 1.41 -4.35
N VAL A 20 -1.07 1.68 -3.85
CA VAL A 20 -2.04 0.66 -3.46
C VAL A 20 -3.13 0.61 -4.52
N MET A 21 -3.43 -0.60 -4.99
CA MET A 21 -4.49 -0.83 -5.97
C MET A 21 -5.55 -1.78 -5.40
N GLN A 22 -6.81 -1.49 -5.69
CA GLN A 22 -7.95 -2.34 -5.41
C GLN A 22 -8.88 -2.36 -6.63
N ASN A 23 -9.30 -3.55 -7.07
CA ASN A 23 -10.23 -3.72 -8.20
C ASN A 23 -9.84 -2.96 -9.49
N GLY A 24 -8.54 -2.83 -9.76
CA GLY A 24 -8.02 -2.11 -10.93
C GLY A 24 -7.94 -0.59 -10.77
N PHE A 25 -8.27 -0.04 -9.60
CA PHE A 25 -8.15 1.38 -9.29
C PHE A 25 -7.05 1.63 -8.27
N ILE A 26 -6.35 2.76 -8.41
CA ILE A 26 -5.39 3.23 -7.42
C ILE A 26 -6.19 3.85 -6.28
N VAL A 27 -6.12 3.24 -5.10
CA VAL A 27 -6.82 3.72 -3.91
C VAL A 27 -5.93 4.59 -3.03
N GLU A 28 -4.61 4.44 -3.14
CA GLU A 28 -3.66 5.23 -2.36
C GLU A 28 -2.30 5.32 -3.07
N SER A 29 -1.60 6.44 -2.90
CA SER A 29 -0.25 6.61 -3.42
C SER A 29 0.52 7.65 -2.61
N GLY A 30 1.79 7.39 -2.33
CA GLY A 30 2.63 8.34 -1.60
C GLY A 30 3.99 7.78 -1.20
N LEU A 31 4.68 8.49 -0.31
CA LEU A 31 5.89 7.97 0.33
C LEU A 31 5.53 6.75 1.15
N THR A 32 6.33 5.70 1.05
CA THR A 32 6.07 4.42 1.71
C THR A 32 5.81 4.58 3.20
N ASP A 33 6.59 5.39 3.91
CA ASP A 33 6.38 5.60 5.34
C ASP A 33 5.05 6.29 5.64
N LYS A 34 4.62 7.26 4.81
CA LYS A 34 3.33 7.94 5.00
C LYS A 34 2.15 7.03 4.74
N VAL A 35 2.19 6.32 3.61
CA VAL A 35 1.14 5.36 3.23
C VAL A 35 1.05 4.27 4.28
N LEU A 36 2.18 3.69 4.72
CA LEU A 36 2.22 2.63 5.73
C LEU A 36 1.85 3.09 7.15
N ASP A 37 2.19 4.32 7.55
CA ASP A 37 1.82 4.84 8.88
C ASP A 37 0.32 5.23 8.94
N ASP A 38 -0.27 5.66 7.82
CA ASP A 38 -1.71 5.96 7.70
C ASP A 38 -2.57 4.69 7.44
N THR A 39 -1.95 3.51 7.28
CA THR A 39 -2.55 2.18 6.97
C THR A 39 -3.45 1.62 8.09
N GLN A 40 -4.00 2.42 9.01
CA GLN A 40 -5.13 1.98 9.86
C GLN A 40 -6.44 1.84 9.05
N GLN A 41 -6.50 2.40 7.85
CA GLN A 41 -7.69 2.33 6.98
C GLN A 41 -7.66 1.15 5.98
N LEU A 42 -6.48 0.58 5.68
CA LEU A 42 -6.29 -0.42 4.61
C LEU A 42 -6.95 -1.78 4.91
N VAL A 43 -7.10 -2.13 6.19
CA VAL A 43 -7.83 -3.36 6.59
C VAL A 43 -9.35 -3.16 6.44
N ASN A 44 -9.85 -1.95 6.66
CA ASN A 44 -11.29 -1.70 6.77
C ASN A 44 -12.00 -1.58 5.42
N SER A 45 -11.26 -1.47 4.31
CA SER A 45 -11.84 -1.44 2.94
C SER A 45 -11.84 -2.81 2.25
N VAL A 46 -11.29 -3.85 2.89
CA VAL A 46 -11.31 -5.24 2.35
C VAL A 46 -12.45 -6.08 2.96
N LEU A 47 -13.11 -5.60 4.01
CA LEU A 47 -14.18 -6.32 4.72
C LEU A 47 -15.52 -5.57 4.78
N VAL A 48 -15.83 -4.71 3.81
CA VAL A 48 -17.20 -4.19 3.65
C VAL A 48 -17.68 -4.47 2.23
N ASN A 49 -18.22 -5.67 2.06
CA ASN A 49 -19.31 -5.98 1.15
C ASN A 49 -20.34 -6.81 1.91
#